data_AF-A0A2E2U678-F1
#
_entry.id   AF-A0A2E2U678-F1
#
_cell.length_a   1.000
_cell.length_b   1.000
_cell.length_c   1.000
_cell.angle_alpha   90.00
_cell.angle_beta   90.00
_cell.angle_gamma   90.00
#
_symmetry.space_group_name_H-M   'P 1'
#
loop_
_entity.id
_entity.type
_entity.pdbx_description
1 polymer ?
#
loop_
_entity_poly.entity_id
_entity_poly.type
_entity_poly.pdbx_seq_one_letter_code
_entity_poly.pdbx_strand_id
1 'polypeptide(L)'
;MDRYTRIHKAKLDTQLLQEEYDAGVEFVNKLHLQRNKIKQAVEKEVQKQKELREKIQFLKAERNRVEKANRTQAKLFDKAQNDRTSLEIEAESYTKNNETKLSALTSQTVKNNFPELIVHLNRGDLPTEKSILLTCLGKFIRTMAENEFEEHNWTAKIAENGKGVAGRIRFDAIFMTEADIKLIYKPVVQELGKRFSRSGLQIQTKTGKKNGVITVVDLIVRVPSRIREAGLELP
;
A
#
# COMPACT_ATOMS: atom_id res chain seq x y z
N MET A 1 90.99 -89.34 -5.17
CA MET A 1 89.61 -89.10 -4.71
C MET A 1 88.76 -90.33 -5.00
N ASP A 2 88.35 -91.01 -3.92
CA ASP A 2 87.62 -92.27 -3.96
C ASP A 2 86.22 -92.11 -4.58
N ARG A 3 85.72 -93.13 -5.28
CA ARG A 3 84.47 -93.05 -6.08
C ARG A 3 83.26 -92.70 -5.20
N TYR A 4 83.29 -93.18 -3.96
CA TYR A 4 82.28 -92.94 -2.94
C TYR A 4 82.18 -91.46 -2.53
N THR A 5 83.32 -90.77 -2.41
CA THR A 5 83.38 -89.35 -2.03
C THR A 5 82.78 -88.44 -3.11
N ARG A 6 82.94 -88.79 -4.40
CA ARG A 6 82.37 -88.00 -5.51
C ARG A 6 80.84 -88.14 -5.59
N ILE A 7 80.33 -89.35 -5.41
CA ILE A 7 78.88 -89.62 -5.40
C ILE A 7 78.22 -88.91 -4.21
N HIS A 8 78.85 -88.95 -3.04
CA HIS A 8 78.34 -88.25 -1.86
C HIS A 8 78.30 -86.73 -2.04
N LYS A 9 79.37 -86.14 -2.60
CA LYS A 9 79.40 -84.71 -2.93
C LYS A 9 78.30 -84.32 -3.93
N ALA A 10 78.14 -85.08 -5.01
CA ALA A 10 77.09 -84.81 -6.00
C ALA A 10 75.67 -84.91 -5.40
N LYS A 11 75.46 -85.82 -4.45
CA LYS A 11 74.19 -85.95 -3.73
C LYS A 11 73.92 -84.73 -2.83
N LEU A 12 74.92 -84.24 -2.11
CA LEU A 12 74.83 -83.02 -1.29
C LEU A 12 74.56 -81.79 -2.16
N ASP A 13 75.28 -81.64 -3.28
CA ASP A 13 75.07 -80.52 -4.22
C ASP A 13 73.65 -80.54 -4.80
N THR A 14 73.12 -81.73 -5.12
CA THR A 14 71.74 -81.88 -5.60
C THR A 14 70.71 -81.53 -4.52
N GLN A 15 70.96 -81.89 -3.25
CA GLN A 15 70.09 -81.53 -2.13
C GLN A 15 70.09 -80.02 -1.89
N LEU A 16 71.26 -79.38 -1.92
CA LEU A 16 71.36 -77.92 -1.78
C LEU A 16 70.62 -77.20 -2.91
N LEU A 17 70.78 -77.64 -4.16
CA LEU A 17 70.06 -77.09 -5.30
C LEU A 17 68.54 -77.27 -5.19
N GLN A 18 68.08 -78.39 -4.63
CA GLN A 18 66.66 -78.64 -4.37
C GLN A 18 66.12 -77.69 -3.29
N GLU A 19 66.86 -77.49 -2.19
CA GLU A 19 66.48 -76.54 -1.13
C GLU A 19 66.43 -75.09 -1.65
N GLU A 20 67.40 -74.68 -2.48
CA GLU A 20 67.42 -73.37 -3.13
C GLU A 20 66.24 -73.20 -4.09
N TYR A 21 65.91 -74.24 -4.86
CA TYR A 21 64.75 -74.25 -5.75
C TYR A 21 63.45 -74.08 -4.96
N ASP A 22 63.27 -74.88 -3.90
CA ASP A 22 62.06 -74.85 -3.07
C ASP A 22 61.91 -73.50 -2.36
N ALA A 23 63.00 -72.93 -1.83
CA ALA A 23 63.03 -71.58 -1.26
C ALA A 23 62.68 -70.51 -2.30
N GLY A 24 63.17 -70.65 -3.53
CA GLY A 24 62.83 -69.78 -4.67
C GLY A 24 61.34 -69.84 -5.02
N VAL A 25 60.75 -71.03 -5.06
CA VAL A 25 59.32 -71.24 -5.32
C VAL A 25 58.48 -70.60 -4.21
N GLU A 26 58.82 -70.79 -2.94
CA GLU A 26 58.13 -70.13 -1.83
C GLU A 26 58.21 -68.60 -1.91
N PHE A 27 59.38 -68.06 -2.27
CA PHE A 27 59.57 -66.63 -2.43
C PHE A 27 58.69 -66.05 -3.54
N VAL A 28 58.65 -66.72 -4.70
CA VAL A 28 57.78 -66.33 -5.83
C VAL A 28 56.31 -66.40 -5.43
N ASN A 29 55.89 -67.42 -4.67
CA ASN A 29 54.52 -67.54 -4.16
C ASN A 29 54.17 -66.39 -3.19
N LYS A 30 55.08 -66.03 -2.28
CA LYS A 30 54.91 -64.87 -1.38
C LYS A 30 54.79 -63.56 -2.16
N LEU A 31 55.62 -63.35 -3.19
CA LEU A 31 55.53 -62.19 -4.07
C LEU A 31 54.22 -62.15 -4.85
N HIS A 32 53.75 -63.28 -5.36
CA HIS A 32 52.48 -63.35 -6.08
C HIS A 32 51.30 -62.99 -5.17
N LEU A 33 51.33 -63.47 -3.92
CA LEU A 33 50.30 -63.17 -2.93
C LEU A 33 50.30 -61.69 -2.53
N GLN A 34 51.49 -61.08 -2.35
CA GLN A 34 51.61 -59.64 -2.12
C GLN A 34 51.14 -58.82 -3.33
N ARG A 35 51.53 -59.20 -4.54
CA ARG A 35 51.09 -58.55 -5.79
C ARG A 35 49.56 -58.54 -5.89
N ASN A 36 48.91 -59.66 -5.57
CA ASN A 36 47.45 -59.76 -5.62
C ASN A 36 46.77 -58.88 -4.55
N LYS A 37 47.33 -58.80 -3.34
CA LYS A 37 46.84 -57.87 -2.30
C LYS A 37 46.97 -56.42 -2.74
N ILE A 38 48.12 -56.03 -3.29
CA ILE A 38 48.35 -54.67 -3.79
C ILE A 38 47.39 -54.36 -4.94
N LYS A 39 47.22 -55.28 -5.89
CA LYS A 39 46.29 -55.12 -7.01
C LYS A 39 44.87 -54.84 -6.52
N GLN A 40 44.37 -55.63 -5.58
CA GLN A 40 43.04 -55.43 -5.01
C GLN A 40 42.91 -54.09 -4.25
N ALA A 41 43.96 -53.68 -3.52
CA ALA A 41 43.96 -52.39 -2.83
C ALA A 41 43.92 -51.21 -3.82
N VAL A 42 44.70 -51.30 -4.91
CA VAL A 42 44.71 -50.29 -5.98
C VAL A 42 43.36 -50.23 -6.67
N GLU A 43 42.75 -51.37 -7.01
CA GLU A 43 41.42 -51.40 -7.64
C GLU A 43 40.35 -50.74 -6.75
N LYS A 44 40.36 -51.03 -5.44
CA LYS A 44 39.44 -50.38 -4.48
C LYS A 44 39.66 -48.88 -4.40
N GLU A 45 40.92 -48.43 -4.37
CA GLU A 45 41.23 -47.00 -4.29
C GLU A 45 40.84 -46.26 -5.58
N VAL A 46 41.07 -46.86 -6.75
CA VAL A 46 40.64 -46.30 -8.05
C VAL A 46 39.12 -46.16 -8.09
N GLN A 47 38.39 -47.16 -7.62
CA GLN A 47 36.92 -47.11 -7.56
C GLN A 47 36.44 -45.99 -6.63
N LYS A 48 37.04 -45.88 -5.44
CA LYS A 48 36.73 -44.81 -4.48
C LYS A 48 37.05 -43.41 -5.05
N GLN A 49 38.15 -43.26 -5.77
CA GLN A 49 38.49 -42.01 -6.43
C GLN A 49 37.48 -41.65 -7.52
N LYS A 50 36.94 -42.63 -8.26
CA LYS A 50 35.90 -42.40 -9.26
C LYS A 50 34.62 -41.88 -8.60
N GLU A 51 34.16 -42.53 -7.55
CA GLU A 51 32.97 -42.11 -6.78
C GLU A 51 33.12 -40.70 -6.20
N LEU A 52 34.29 -40.38 -5.66
CA LEU A 52 34.58 -39.03 -5.16
C LEU A 52 34.57 -37.98 -6.27
N ARG A 53 35.08 -38.30 -7.47
CA ARG A 53 35.05 -37.38 -8.61
C ARG A 53 33.61 -37.10 -9.06
N GLU A 54 32.77 -38.12 -9.13
CA GLU A 54 31.35 -37.97 -9.46
C GLU A 54 30.64 -37.10 -8.41
N LYS A 55 30.90 -37.33 -7.12
CA LYS A 55 30.35 -36.51 -6.03
C LYS A 55 30.81 -35.05 -6.09
N ILE A 56 32.09 -34.81 -6.42
CA ILE A 56 32.61 -33.45 -6.60
C ILE A 56 31.93 -32.76 -7.78
N GLN A 57 31.72 -33.45 -8.90
CA GLN A 57 31.02 -32.88 -10.06
C GLN A 57 29.58 -32.53 -9.72
N PHE A 58 28.86 -33.42 -9.02
CA PHE A 58 27.51 -33.16 -8.54
C PHE A 58 27.45 -31.93 -7.63
N LEU A 59 28.33 -31.85 -6.62
CA LEU A 59 28.37 -30.71 -5.70
C LEU A 59 28.74 -29.39 -6.41
N LYS A 60 29.61 -29.42 -7.43
CA LYS A 60 29.90 -28.25 -8.26
C LYS A 60 28.68 -27.79 -9.05
N ALA A 61 27.93 -28.72 -9.63
CA ALA A 61 26.71 -28.40 -10.36
C ALA A 61 25.65 -27.79 -9.43
N GLU A 62 25.48 -28.36 -8.24
CA GLU A 62 24.51 -27.86 -7.25
C GLU A 62 24.90 -26.49 -6.71
N ARG A 63 26.18 -26.27 -6.40
CA ARG A 63 26.69 -24.94 -6.01
C ARG A 63 26.39 -23.90 -7.09
N ASN A 64 26.67 -24.22 -8.37
CA ASN A 64 26.40 -23.29 -9.47
C ASN A 64 24.90 -22.99 -9.62
N ARG A 65 24.02 -23.98 -9.36
CA ARG A 65 22.57 -23.79 -9.36
C ARG A 65 22.13 -22.84 -8.25
N VAL A 66 22.62 -23.04 -7.03
CA VAL A 66 22.31 -22.18 -5.88
C VAL A 66 22.85 -20.77 -6.09
N GLU A 67 24.07 -20.61 -6.60
CA GLU A 67 24.63 -19.28 -6.91
C GLU A 67 23.79 -18.53 -7.96
N LYS A 68 23.30 -19.22 -9.00
CA LYS A 68 22.38 -18.62 -9.97
C LYS A 68 21.06 -18.21 -9.32
N ALA A 69 20.47 -19.05 -8.48
CA ALA A 69 19.23 -18.73 -7.76
C ALA A 69 19.39 -17.49 -6.86
N ASN A 70 20.48 -17.44 -6.08
CA ASN A 70 20.80 -16.31 -5.20
C ASN A 70 20.99 -15.01 -5.99
N ARG A 71 21.66 -15.04 -7.15
CA ARG A 71 21.80 -13.87 -8.02
C ARG A 71 20.46 -13.36 -8.54
N THR A 72 19.56 -14.27 -8.92
CA THR A 72 18.20 -13.88 -9.35
C THR A 72 17.40 -13.28 -8.19
N GLN A 73 17.49 -13.89 -7.00
CA GLN A 73 16.79 -13.39 -5.82
C GLN A 73 17.29 -12.02 -5.38
N ALA A 74 18.61 -11.78 -5.42
CA ALA A 74 19.19 -10.47 -5.12
C ALA A 74 18.65 -9.39 -6.08
N LYS A 75 18.60 -9.66 -7.39
CA LYS A 75 18.03 -8.73 -8.38
C LYS A 75 16.55 -8.42 -8.13
N LEU A 76 15.76 -9.43 -7.72
CA LEU A 76 14.36 -9.25 -7.39
C LEU A 76 14.19 -8.39 -6.13
N PHE A 77 15.06 -8.58 -5.14
CA PHE A 77 15.08 -7.78 -3.92
C PHE A 77 15.42 -6.31 -4.20
N ASP A 78 16.47 -6.05 -4.99
CA ASP A 78 16.86 -4.70 -5.38
C ASP A 78 15.73 -3.99 -6.14
N LYS A 79 15.06 -4.71 -7.05
CA LYS A 79 13.90 -4.19 -7.77
C LYS A 79 12.76 -3.82 -6.81
N ALA A 80 12.40 -4.72 -5.90
CA ALA A 80 11.33 -4.48 -4.92
C ALA A 80 11.65 -3.30 -3.99
N GLN A 81 12.92 -3.11 -3.62
CA GLN A 81 13.36 -1.98 -2.82
C GLN A 81 13.20 -0.64 -3.57
N ASN A 82 13.58 -0.60 -4.85
CA ASN A 82 13.40 0.58 -5.69
C ASN A 82 11.92 0.90 -5.93
N ASP A 83 11.10 -0.12 -6.19
CA ASP A 83 9.64 0.03 -6.37
C ASP A 83 9.00 0.60 -5.10
N ARG A 84 9.37 0.06 -3.91
CA ARG A 84 8.91 0.59 -2.62
C ARG A 84 9.28 2.05 -2.42
N THR A 85 10.52 2.42 -2.67
CA THR A 85 11.00 3.80 -2.49
C THR A 85 10.26 4.76 -3.41
N SER A 86 9.98 4.33 -4.64
CA SER A 86 9.22 5.12 -5.62
C SER A 86 7.78 5.35 -5.19
N LEU A 87 7.11 4.29 -4.69
CA LEU A 87 5.75 4.38 -4.15
C LEU A 87 5.67 5.24 -2.88
N GLU A 88 6.69 5.21 -2.04
CA GLU A 88 6.77 6.04 -0.82
C GLU A 88 6.84 7.54 -1.19
N ILE A 89 7.65 7.89 -2.18
CA ILE A 89 7.71 9.26 -2.73
C ILE A 89 6.36 9.67 -3.34
N GLU A 90 5.71 8.78 -4.09
CA GLU A 90 4.41 9.08 -4.69
C GLU A 90 3.32 9.28 -3.62
N ALA A 91 3.30 8.45 -2.59
CA ALA A 91 2.40 8.57 -1.46
C ALA A 91 2.60 9.89 -0.71
N GLU A 92 3.85 10.30 -0.45
CA GLU A 92 4.16 11.60 0.15
C GLU A 92 3.71 12.78 -0.73
N SER A 93 3.81 12.66 -2.05
CA SER A 93 3.31 13.67 -2.98
C SER A 93 1.78 13.79 -2.89
N TYR A 94 1.06 12.68 -2.87
CA TYR A 94 -0.40 12.69 -2.72
C TYR A 94 -0.85 13.21 -1.36
N THR A 95 -0.17 12.87 -0.26
CA THR A 95 -0.51 13.41 1.06
C THR A 95 -0.31 14.92 1.11
N LYS A 96 0.82 15.44 0.63
CA LYS A 96 1.05 16.91 0.53
C LYS A 96 0.02 17.59 -0.36
N ASN A 97 -0.34 16.99 -1.48
CA ASN A 97 -1.38 17.52 -2.39
C ASN A 97 -2.78 17.50 -1.73
N ASN A 98 -3.08 16.48 -0.91
CA ASN A 98 -4.34 16.42 -0.18
C ASN A 98 -4.36 17.39 1.01
N GLU A 99 -3.26 17.57 1.73
CA GLU A 99 -3.13 18.55 2.81
C GLU A 99 -3.30 19.98 2.27
N THR A 100 -2.72 20.30 1.11
CA THR A 100 -2.92 21.59 0.44
C THR A 100 -4.36 21.78 -0.06
N LYS A 101 -5.01 20.72 -0.55
CA LYS A 101 -6.45 20.77 -0.92
C LYS A 101 -7.38 20.89 0.29
N LEU A 102 -7.07 20.24 1.42
CA LEU A 102 -7.87 20.30 2.64
C LEU A 102 -7.69 21.61 3.42
N SER A 103 -6.49 22.18 3.42
CA SER A 103 -6.23 23.50 4.01
C SER A 103 -6.89 24.65 3.25
N ALA A 104 -7.35 24.41 2.01
CA ALA A 104 -8.17 25.33 1.23
C ALA A 104 -9.68 25.26 1.54
N LEU A 105 -10.15 24.55 2.59
CA LEU A 105 -11.48 24.75 3.18
C LEU A 105 -11.52 26.11 3.91
N THR A 106 -11.42 27.17 3.13
CA THR A 106 -11.45 28.55 3.58
C THR A 106 -12.89 28.85 3.95
N SER A 107 -13.27 28.63 5.21
CA SER A 107 -14.60 29.04 5.67
C SER A 107 -14.66 30.56 5.66
N GLN A 108 -15.29 31.13 4.65
CA GLN A 108 -15.40 32.57 4.50
C GLN A 108 -16.65 33.06 5.24
N THR A 109 -16.47 34.12 6.03
CA THR A 109 -17.54 34.73 6.83
C THR A 109 -17.84 36.11 6.27
N VAL A 110 -19.09 36.37 5.93
CA VAL A 110 -19.57 37.66 5.40
C VAL A 110 -20.60 38.21 6.37
N LYS A 111 -20.49 39.49 6.73
CA LYS A 111 -21.41 40.17 7.66
C LYS A 111 -22.07 41.35 6.98
N ASN A 112 -23.41 41.37 6.95
CA ASN A 112 -24.23 42.48 6.43
C ASN A 112 -23.88 43.02 5.03
N ASN A 113 -23.14 42.25 4.20
CA ASN A 113 -22.64 42.72 2.91
C ASN A 113 -23.08 41.76 1.80
N PHE A 114 -24.23 42.06 1.19
CA PHE A 114 -24.79 41.21 0.14
C PHE A 114 -23.95 41.20 -1.16
N PRO A 115 -23.42 42.34 -1.65
CA PRO A 115 -22.48 42.33 -2.77
C PRO A 115 -21.26 41.43 -2.53
N GLU A 116 -20.69 41.47 -1.33
CA GLU A 116 -19.55 40.63 -0.97
C GLU A 116 -19.92 39.14 -0.94
N LEU A 117 -21.12 38.81 -0.45
CA LEU A 117 -21.65 37.44 -0.49
C LEU A 117 -21.76 36.90 -1.93
N ILE A 118 -22.19 37.72 -2.89
CA ILE A 118 -22.25 37.37 -4.31
C ILE A 118 -20.85 37.08 -4.85
N VAL A 119 -19.89 37.97 -4.57
CA VAL A 119 -18.50 37.80 -5.02
C VAL A 119 -17.89 36.51 -4.48
N HIS A 120 -18.12 36.20 -3.20
CA HIS A 120 -17.61 34.97 -2.58
C HIS A 120 -18.25 33.70 -3.15
N LEU A 121 -19.56 33.70 -3.41
CA LEU A 121 -20.26 32.56 -4.03
C LEU A 121 -19.99 32.43 -5.53
N ASN A 122 -19.45 33.44 -6.20
CA ASN A 122 -19.09 33.36 -7.62
C ASN A 122 -17.65 32.89 -7.88
N ARG A 123 -16.85 32.65 -6.82
CA ARG A 123 -15.46 32.17 -6.94
C ARG A 123 -15.38 30.64 -6.82
N GLY A 124 -14.49 30.00 -7.57
CA GLY A 124 -14.16 28.56 -7.44
C GLY A 124 -15.05 27.61 -8.23
N ASP A 125 -15.03 26.33 -7.87
CA ASP A 125 -15.73 25.24 -8.57
C ASP A 125 -17.23 25.15 -8.14
N LEU A 126 -18.02 24.25 -8.72
CA LEU A 126 -19.46 24.05 -8.40
C LEU A 126 -20.38 25.28 -8.63
N PRO A 127 -20.39 25.89 -9.84
CA PRO A 127 -21.14 27.13 -10.11
C PRO A 127 -22.66 26.96 -9.98
N THR A 128 -23.20 25.76 -10.28
CA THR A 128 -24.64 25.51 -10.19
C THR A 128 -25.09 25.44 -8.73
N GLU A 129 -24.38 24.69 -7.90
CA GLU A 129 -24.65 24.54 -6.48
C GLU A 129 -24.53 25.88 -5.75
N LYS A 130 -23.52 26.69 -6.10
CA LYS A 130 -23.34 28.05 -5.55
C LYS A 130 -24.47 29.00 -5.97
N SER A 131 -24.95 28.92 -7.21
CA SER A 131 -26.11 29.71 -7.68
C SER A 131 -27.39 29.37 -6.91
N ILE A 132 -27.63 28.07 -6.65
CA ILE A 132 -28.76 27.61 -5.82
C ILE A 132 -28.61 28.13 -4.40
N LEU A 133 -27.40 28.02 -3.81
CA LEU A 133 -27.12 28.50 -2.47
C LEU A 133 -27.33 30.02 -2.35
N LEU A 134 -26.80 30.80 -3.30
CA LEU A 134 -26.99 32.25 -3.37
C LEU A 134 -28.46 32.63 -3.46
N THR A 135 -29.24 31.91 -4.27
CA THR A 135 -30.68 32.14 -4.40
C THR A 135 -31.40 31.89 -3.07
N CYS A 136 -31.05 30.81 -2.37
CA CYS A 136 -31.65 30.49 -1.07
C CYS A 136 -31.29 31.53 -0.01
N LEU A 137 -30.00 31.83 0.15
CA LEU A 137 -29.52 32.81 1.14
C LEU A 137 -30.07 34.20 0.86
N GLY A 138 -30.06 34.65 -0.41
CA GLY A 138 -30.62 35.94 -0.81
C GLY A 138 -32.11 36.05 -0.56
N LYS A 139 -32.88 34.96 -0.75
CA LYS A 139 -34.30 34.93 -0.44
C LYS A 139 -34.53 35.07 1.08
N PHE A 140 -33.76 34.38 1.92
CA PHE A 140 -33.86 34.53 3.38
C PHE A 140 -33.45 35.92 3.89
N ILE A 141 -32.40 36.52 3.33
CA ILE A 141 -31.97 37.88 3.68
C ILE A 141 -33.07 38.88 3.33
N ARG A 142 -33.64 38.78 2.12
CA ARG A 142 -34.74 39.66 1.69
C ARG A 142 -35.98 39.48 2.55
N THR A 143 -36.37 38.25 2.84
CA THR A 143 -37.51 37.98 3.73
C THR A 143 -37.31 38.60 5.10
N MET A 144 -36.11 38.58 5.70
CA MET A 144 -35.89 39.30 6.96
C MET A 144 -35.92 40.81 6.81
N ALA A 145 -35.28 41.35 5.76
CA ALA A 145 -35.29 42.80 5.51
C ALA A 145 -36.71 43.35 5.30
N GLU A 146 -37.63 42.54 4.74
CA GLU A 146 -39.04 42.91 4.54
C GLU A 146 -39.88 42.84 5.82
N ASN A 147 -39.46 42.06 6.83
CA ASN A 147 -40.25 41.79 8.04
C ASN A 147 -39.68 42.44 9.32
N GLU A 148 -38.40 42.83 9.34
CA GLU A 148 -37.80 43.62 10.42
C GLU A 148 -37.39 45.00 9.93
N PHE A 149 -37.95 46.04 10.55
CA PHE A 149 -38.01 47.38 9.99
C PHE A 149 -36.73 48.23 10.10
N GLU A 150 -35.75 47.93 10.99
CA GLU A 150 -34.64 48.89 11.20
C GLU A 150 -33.21 48.32 11.36
N GLU A 151 -32.96 47.10 11.85
CA GLU A 151 -31.56 46.63 12.10
C GLU A 151 -31.31 45.12 11.88
N HIS A 152 -31.61 44.60 10.68
CA HIS A 152 -31.39 43.18 10.37
C HIS A 152 -29.89 42.84 10.23
N ASN A 153 -29.28 42.45 11.35
CA ASN A 153 -27.90 42.00 11.41
C ASN A 153 -27.79 40.51 11.07
N TRP A 154 -27.08 40.17 10.00
CA TRP A 154 -26.82 38.81 9.58
C TRP A 154 -25.35 38.51 9.31
N THR A 155 -24.96 37.28 9.59
CA THR A 155 -23.65 36.71 9.28
C THR A 155 -23.83 35.43 8.48
N ALA A 156 -23.25 35.35 7.28
CA ALA A 156 -23.21 34.16 6.48
C ALA A 156 -21.81 33.51 6.54
N LYS A 157 -21.76 32.20 6.74
CA LYS A 157 -20.56 31.38 6.61
C LYS A 157 -20.75 30.39 5.48
N ILE A 158 -19.82 30.39 4.53
CA ILE A 158 -19.85 29.49 3.38
C ILE A 158 -18.72 28.47 3.53
N ALA A 159 -19.04 27.21 3.27
CA ALA A 159 -18.10 26.11 3.21
C ALA A 159 -18.34 25.30 1.94
N GLU A 160 -17.26 24.92 1.28
CA GLU A 160 -17.26 24.10 0.08
C GLU A 160 -16.42 22.86 0.33
N ASN A 161 -16.85 21.73 -0.22
CA ASN A 161 -16.03 20.53 -0.33
C ASN A 161 -16.37 19.78 -1.61
N GLY A 162 -15.61 18.73 -1.94
CA GLY A 162 -15.87 17.90 -3.12
C GLY A 162 -17.23 17.18 -3.13
N LYS A 163 -18.02 17.23 -2.05
CA LYS A 163 -19.36 16.64 -1.95
C LYS A 163 -20.48 17.68 -2.13
N GLY A 164 -20.18 18.97 -2.21
CA GLY A 164 -21.17 20.04 -2.38
C GLY A 164 -20.82 21.33 -1.65
N VAL A 165 -21.80 22.22 -1.59
CA VAL A 165 -21.66 23.56 -1.01
C VAL A 165 -22.67 23.74 0.12
N ALA A 166 -22.23 24.32 1.23
CA ALA A 166 -23.09 24.64 2.36
C ALA A 166 -22.92 26.10 2.79
N GLY A 167 -24.03 26.73 3.15
CA GLY A 167 -24.07 28.07 3.72
C GLY A 167 -24.84 28.06 5.03
N ARG A 168 -24.31 28.72 6.05
CA ARG A 168 -25.01 28.99 7.31
C ARG A 168 -25.23 30.49 7.41
N ILE A 169 -26.48 30.93 7.48
CA ILE A 169 -26.81 32.33 7.77
C ILE A 169 -27.44 32.45 9.14
N ARG A 170 -26.86 33.33 9.95
CA ARG A 170 -27.34 33.65 11.28
C ARG A 170 -27.82 35.08 11.29
N PHE A 171 -29.06 35.28 11.70
CA PHE A 171 -29.64 36.57 12.00
C PHE A 171 -29.62 36.77 13.52
N ASP A 172 -29.14 37.92 13.97
CA ASP A 172 -29.06 38.31 15.37
C ASP A 172 -29.96 39.52 15.64
N ALA A 173 -30.33 39.72 16.91
CA ALA A 173 -31.19 40.81 17.37
C ALA A 173 -32.61 40.79 16.80
N ILE A 174 -33.14 39.58 16.58
CA ILE A 174 -34.54 39.39 16.18
C ILE A 174 -35.47 39.56 17.39
N PHE A 175 -36.68 40.04 17.18
CA PHE A 175 -37.70 40.13 18.25
C PHE A 175 -39.04 39.58 17.78
N MET A 176 -39.10 38.26 17.63
CA MET A 176 -40.29 37.56 17.10
C MET A 176 -40.70 36.36 17.97
N THR A 177 -41.96 35.96 17.88
CA THR A 177 -42.43 34.69 18.47
C THR A 177 -42.17 33.52 17.51
N GLU A 178 -42.23 32.29 18.02
CA GLU A 178 -42.07 31.10 17.17
C GLU A 178 -43.16 30.97 16.10
N ALA A 179 -44.37 31.46 16.39
CA ALA A 179 -45.48 31.47 15.44
C ALA A 179 -45.17 32.39 14.26
N ASP A 180 -44.65 33.58 14.53
CA ASP A 180 -44.29 34.57 13.50
C ASP A 180 -43.20 34.04 12.58
N ILE A 181 -42.16 33.43 13.15
CA ILE A 181 -41.07 32.83 12.36
C ILE A 181 -41.58 31.71 11.47
N LYS A 182 -42.47 30.84 11.98
CA LYS A 182 -43.09 29.80 11.16
C LYS A 182 -43.94 30.41 10.06
N LEU A 183 -44.69 31.47 10.33
CA LEU A 183 -45.52 32.15 9.34
C LEU A 183 -44.67 32.77 8.22
N ILE A 184 -43.55 33.39 8.57
CA ILE A 184 -42.66 34.09 7.64
C ILE A 184 -41.80 33.12 6.81
N TYR A 185 -41.15 32.14 7.46
CA TYR A 185 -40.15 31.30 6.78
C TYR A 185 -40.70 30.00 6.19
N LYS A 186 -41.80 29.45 6.70
CA LYS A 186 -42.36 28.19 6.17
C LYS A 186 -42.77 28.31 4.69
N PRO A 187 -43.43 29.39 4.22
CA PRO A 187 -43.73 29.55 2.80
C PRO A 187 -42.45 29.61 1.95
N VAL A 188 -41.43 30.31 2.44
CA VAL A 188 -40.14 30.46 1.74
C VAL A 188 -39.42 29.13 1.61
N VAL A 189 -39.34 28.34 2.68
CA VAL A 189 -38.72 27.00 2.66
C VAL A 189 -39.47 26.07 1.71
N GLN A 190 -40.80 26.10 1.72
CA GLN A 190 -41.62 25.28 0.82
C GLN A 190 -41.44 25.69 -0.66
N GLU A 191 -41.39 26.98 -0.96
CA GLU A 191 -41.14 27.49 -2.30
C GLU A 191 -39.76 27.06 -2.82
N LEU A 192 -38.71 27.26 -2.01
CA LEU A 192 -37.34 26.86 -2.35
C LEU A 192 -37.22 25.34 -2.53
N GLY A 193 -37.86 24.55 -1.66
CA GLY A 193 -37.91 23.10 -1.77
C GLY A 193 -38.57 22.61 -3.06
N LYS A 194 -39.66 23.27 -3.50
CA LYS A 194 -40.30 22.98 -4.80
C LYS A 194 -39.39 23.36 -5.96
N ARG A 195 -38.87 24.59 -5.94
CA ARG A 195 -38.01 25.16 -7.00
C ARG A 195 -36.75 24.33 -7.23
N PHE A 196 -36.17 23.79 -6.17
CA PHE A 196 -34.91 23.03 -6.21
C PHE A 196 -35.08 21.56 -5.85
N SER A 197 -36.26 20.99 -6.06
CA SER A 197 -36.60 19.58 -5.73
C SER A 197 -35.60 18.55 -6.27
N ARG A 198 -35.03 18.79 -7.46
CA ARG A 198 -34.06 17.89 -8.09
C ARG A 198 -32.63 18.03 -7.55
N SER A 199 -32.33 19.05 -6.76
CA SER A 199 -30.94 19.37 -6.32
C SER A 199 -30.54 18.64 -5.03
N GLY A 200 -31.47 17.98 -4.34
CA GLY A 200 -31.19 17.42 -3.01
C GLY A 200 -30.99 18.48 -1.93
N LEU A 201 -31.49 19.70 -2.14
CA LEU A 201 -31.41 20.84 -1.23
C LEU A 201 -31.93 20.46 0.17
N GLN A 202 -31.13 20.74 1.20
CA GLN A 202 -31.51 20.59 2.60
C GLN A 202 -31.45 21.94 3.30
N ILE A 203 -32.53 22.31 3.98
CA ILE A 203 -32.62 23.52 4.79
C ILE A 203 -32.93 23.11 6.23
N GLN A 204 -32.09 23.53 7.17
CA GLN A 204 -32.30 23.32 8.60
C GLN A 204 -32.37 24.67 9.29
N THR A 205 -33.32 24.83 10.20
CA THR A 205 -33.52 26.07 10.97
C THR A 205 -33.33 25.78 12.45
N LYS A 206 -32.59 26.64 13.13
CA LYS A 206 -32.41 26.65 14.59
C LYS A 206 -32.72 28.05 15.10
N THR A 207 -33.38 28.14 16.24
CA THR A 207 -33.77 29.43 16.86
C THR A 207 -33.19 29.51 18.27
N GLY A 208 -32.55 30.63 18.59
CA GLY A 208 -32.15 30.97 19.96
C GLY A 208 -33.24 31.78 20.66
N LYS A 209 -33.63 31.37 21.86
CA LYS A 209 -34.68 32.03 22.65
C LYS A 209 -34.11 32.67 23.90
N LYS A 210 -34.62 33.86 24.26
CA LYS A 210 -34.39 34.51 25.55
C LYS A 210 -35.74 35.01 26.07
N ASN A 211 -36.13 34.58 27.28
CA ASN A 211 -37.41 34.96 27.91
C ASN A 211 -38.65 34.72 27.02
N GLY A 212 -38.69 33.62 26.26
CA GLY A 212 -39.82 33.28 25.39
C GLY A 212 -39.84 33.99 24.03
N VAL A 213 -39.01 35.00 23.83
CA VAL A 213 -38.82 35.72 22.55
C VAL A 213 -37.64 35.12 21.80
N ILE A 214 -37.76 34.98 20.48
CA ILE A 214 -36.66 34.50 19.63
C ILE A 214 -35.75 35.67 19.33
N THR A 215 -34.48 35.55 19.72
CA THR A 215 -33.45 36.58 19.56
C THR A 215 -32.44 36.26 18.45
N VAL A 216 -32.39 35.00 18.01
CA VAL A 216 -31.46 34.53 16.98
C VAL A 216 -32.17 33.51 16.08
N VAL A 217 -31.98 33.64 14.77
CA VAL A 217 -32.41 32.66 13.78
C VAL A 217 -31.21 32.20 12.98
N ASP A 218 -30.99 30.90 12.93
CA ASP A 218 -29.84 30.26 12.30
C ASP A 218 -30.33 29.26 11.25
N LEU A 219 -30.03 29.54 9.98
CA LEU A 219 -30.45 28.75 8.84
C LEU A 219 -29.22 28.11 8.21
N ILE A 220 -29.26 26.79 8.05
CA ILE A 220 -28.21 26.01 7.40
C ILE A 220 -28.79 25.46 6.10
N VAL A 221 -28.20 25.86 4.99
CA VAL A 221 -28.56 25.46 3.63
C VAL A 221 -27.45 24.58 3.09
N ARG A 222 -27.77 23.36 2.65
CA ARG A 222 -26.81 22.43 2.02
C ARG A 222 -27.28 22.05 0.63
N VAL A 223 -26.39 22.19 -0.34
CA VAL A 223 -26.60 21.81 -1.73
C VAL A 223 -25.55 20.75 -2.09
N PRO A 224 -25.93 19.46 -2.15
CA PRO A 224 -25.00 18.41 -2.51
C PRO A 224 -24.61 18.51 -3.99
N SER A 225 -23.35 18.23 -4.31
CA SER A 225 -22.96 18.10 -5.70
C SER A 225 -23.47 16.77 -6.25
N ARG A 226 -24.04 16.78 -7.45
CA ARG A 226 -24.67 15.61 -8.09
C ARG A 226 -23.68 14.55 -8.58
N ILE A 227 -22.50 14.43 -7.98
CA ILE A 227 -21.66 13.25 -8.17
C ILE A 227 -22.28 12.10 -7.36
N ARG A 228 -23.46 11.63 -7.78
CA ARG A 228 -23.74 10.20 -7.66
C ARG A 228 -22.80 9.57 -8.68
N GLU A 229 -21.62 9.17 -8.23
CA GLU A 229 -20.97 8.00 -8.82
C GLU A 229 -22.04 6.92 -8.83
N ALA A 230 -22.65 6.72 -10.01
CA ALA A 230 -23.32 5.47 -10.29
C ALA A 230 -22.29 4.42 -9.93
N GLY A 231 -22.62 3.58 -8.95
CA GLY A 231 -21.73 2.53 -8.49
C GLY A 231 -21.18 1.81 -9.70
N LEU A 232 -19.88 1.96 -9.94
CA LEU A 232 -19.08 0.92 -10.52
C LEU A 232 -19.08 -0.23 -9.50
N GLU A 233 -20.23 -0.88 -9.36
CA GLU A 233 -20.24 -2.32 -9.15
C GLU A 233 -19.58 -2.87 -10.41
N LEU A 234 -18.26 -3.04 -10.32
CA LEU A 234 -17.54 -3.91 -11.22
C LEU A 234 -18.18 -5.31 -11.10
N PRO A 235 -18.39 -6.01 -12.22
CA PRO A 235 -18.98 -7.35 -12.23
C PRO A 235 -18.21 -8.35 -11.37
#